data_AF-A0A954HU33-F1
#
_entry.id   AF-A0A954HU33-F1
#
_cell.length_a   1.000
_cell.length_b   1.000
_cell.length_c   1.000
_cell.angle_alpha   90.00
_cell.angle_beta   90.00
_cell.angle_gamma   90.00
#
_symmetry.space_group_name_H-M   'P 1'
#
loop_
_entity.id
_entity.type
_entity.pdbx_description
1 polymer ?
#
loop_
_entity_poly.entity_id
_entity_poly.type
_entity_poly.pdbx_seq_one_letter_code
_entity_poly.pdbx_strand_id
1 'polypeptide(L)'
;MSLLLNVIFSAHARSTHHKLALDALKLLSGEDAERWTLLLLSQHQQYLKGAKAPDDDFRDFRNHVLHVRDNDWGGAVSAANDWYGQFIDHLRSEQWSEAAYAAGVLSHYFSDPHMPFHTGQSESEGAVHRAAEWSVTKSYEQLREIIESQQGGYPTLKLSATPYWLKDLLRSGAVLANSFYESLIDHYNLDAGLQDPPAGLDDFARDAVATCLAHATAGFALVLRRALDESGVQPPEVSLTLSTILATVRAPMRRVLNGIADSRDRREVESIWNEVQETGKAIRSLPDSERLVREFHCEEVLRIPLAELDRLPARPAGQQYFALVDPTPVHAAPDSRSSRPSQLQSTSNDLPNREPALPDVIPLANHSGRHQRYYLQPDDPIVDAPSIGTKTARRFHAIGIQTVREFLVADPETLAVQLATGHITAERLRDWQDQSRLMMTVPGLRGHDAQLLVADDVRNRESLSVLQPNALLTRMMSVADSVEGRRILRNMNPPDLTEVTEWISAAEATSDRTQNQHRAA
;
A
#
# COMPACT_ATOMS: atom_id res chain seq x y z
N MET A 1 23.21 13.82 -1.17
CA MET A 1 22.33 12.64 -1.14
C MET A 1 21.25 12.64 -0.04
N SER A 2 21.56 12.95 1.23
CA SER A 2 20.61 12.81 2.37
C SER A 2 19.29 13.58 2.22
N LEU A 3 19.32 14.80 1.69
CA LEU A 3 18.11 15.63 1.53
C LEU A 3 17.11 15.05 0.51
N LEU A 4 17.63 14.52 -0.61
CA LEU A 4 16.83 13.91 -1.68
C LEU A 4 16.08 12.67 -1.17
N LEU A 5 16.82 11.79 -0.50
CA LEU A 5 16.28 10.60 0.13
C LEU A 5 15.26 10.98 1.20
N ASN A 6 15.54 11.96 2.07
CA ASN A 6 14.60 12.42 3.09
C ASN A 6 13.30 12.98 2.49
N VAL A 7 13.36 13.68 1.35
CA VAL A 7 12.17 14.16 0.64
C VAL A 7 11.37 12.97 0.08
N ILE A 8 12.00 12.01 -0.61
CA ILE A 8 11.30 10.81 -1.11
C ILE A 8 10.69 10.03 0.05
N PHE A 9 11.48 9.78 1.10
CA PHE A 9 11.07 9.06 2.29
C PHE A 9 9.84 9.71 2.89
N SER A 10 9.91 11.02 3.14
CA SER A 10 8.79 11.77 3.69
C SER A 10 7.59 11.81 2.74
N ALA A 11 7.78 11.97 1.43
CA ALA A 11 6.68 12.19 0.51
C ALA A 11 5.98 10.90 0.06
N HIS A 12 6.73 9.82 -0.12
CA HIS A 12 6.32 8.63 -0.87
C HIS A 12 6.38 7.33 -0.07
N ALA A 13 7.14 7.26 1.03
CA ALA A 13 7.13 6.08 1.90
C ALA A 13 5.86 6.05 2.76
N ARG A 14 5.08 4.97 2.63
CA ARG A 14 3.76 4.83 3.28
C ARG A 14 3.64 3.54 4.10
N SER A 15 4.39 2.50 3.75
CA SER A 15 4.46 1.23 4.45
C SER A 15 5.83 1.04 5.10
N THR A 16 5.93 0.07 6.02
CA THR A 16 7.21 -0.39 6.57
C THR A 16 8.18 -0.85 5.47
N HIS A 17 7.71 -1.59 4.45
CA HIS A 17 8.57 -2.00 3.33
C HIS A 17 9.16 -0.84 2.53
N HIS A 18 8.37 0.20 2.23
CA HIS A 18 8.93 1.41 1.58
C HIS A 18 10.06 2.01 2.42
N LYS A 19 9.86 2.06 3.74
CA LYS A 19 10.81 2.69 4.65
C LYS A 19 12.09 1.87 4.78
N LEU A 20 11.98 0.55 4.94
CA LEU A 20 13.12 -0.37 4.97
C LEU A 20 13.92 -0.34 3.66
N ALA A 21 13.24 -0.37 2.51
CA ALA A 21 13.87 -0.32 1.20
C ALA A 21 14.67 0.98 1.01
N LEU A 22 14.14 2.13 1.45
CA LEU A 22 14.84 3.41 1.38
C LEU A 22 15.95 3.55 2.43
N ASP A 23 15.80 2.99 3.63
CA ASP A 23 16.83 3.01 4.66
C ASP A 23 18.04 2.17 4.29
N ALA A 24 17.85 1.04 3.60
CA ALA A 24 18.94 0.24 3.09
C ALA A 24 19.86 1.04 2.14
N LEU A 25 19.30 1.98 1.37
CA LEU A 25 20.10 2.88 0.51
C LEU A 25 21.02 3.81 1.31
N LYS A 26 20.66 4.16 2.56
CA LYS A 26 21.53 4.95 3.45
C LYS A 26 22.76 4.17 3.91
N LEU A 27 22.66 2.83 3.92
CA LEU A 27 23.72 1.94 4.36
C LEU A 27 24.55 1.40 3.18
N LEU A 28 24.18 1.73 1.94
CA LEU A 28 24.95 1.35 0.77
C LEU A 28 26.34 1.99 0.85
N SER A 29 27.37 1.18 0.62
CA SER A 29 28.77 1.57 0.76
C SER A 29 29.59 1.06 -0.42
N GLY A 30 30.73 1.68 -0.70
CA GLY A 30 31.54 1.42 -1.89
C GLY A 30 31.77 2.68 -2.71
N GLU A 31 32.65 2.60 -3.70
CA GLU A 31 33.05 3.75 -4.54
C GLU A 31 31.85 4.33 -5.32
N ASP A 32 31.00 3.45 -5.84
CA ASP A 32 29.84 3.80 -6.66
C ASP A 32 28.51 3.92 -5.89
N ALA A 33 28.53 3.80 -4.55
CA ALA A 33 27.31 3.72 -3.74
C ALA A 33 26.40 4.94 -3.90
N GLU A 34 26.97 6.15 -4.01
CA GLU A 34 26.18 7.36 -4.21
C GLU A 34 25.50 7.37 -5.59
N ARG A 35 26.19 6.92 -6.64
CA ARG A 35 25.64 6.86 -8.01
C ARG A 35 24.52 5.83 -8.12
N TRP A 36 24.69 4.65 -7.51
CA TRP A 36 23.63 3.64 -7.43
C TRP A 36 22.42 4.10 -6.63
N THR A 37 22.65 4.78 -5.50
CA THR A 37 21.57 5.36 -4.71
C THR A 37 20.81 6.41 -5.51
N LEU A 38 21.51 7.31 -6.21
CA LEU A 38 20.88 8.31 -7.07
C LEU A 38 20.06 7.68 -8.20
N LEU A 39 20.54 6.59 -8.81
CA LEU A 39 19.78 5.82 -9.79
C LEU A 39 18.47 5.29 -9.20
N LEU A 40 18.52 4.58 -8.08
CA LEU A 40 17.32 4.01 -7.45
C LEU A 40 16.34 5.10 -6.98
N LEU A 41 16.84 6.23 -6.45
CA LEU A 41 16.01 7.38 -6.08
C LEU A 41 15.38 8.06 -7.31
N SER A 42 16.07 8.09 -8.45
CA SER A 42 15.48 8.56 -9.72
C SER A 42 14.31 7.69 -10.17
N GLN A 43 14.36 6.40 -9.84
CA GLN A 43 13.34 5.40 -10.13
C GLN A 43 12.43 5.10 -8.93
N HIS A 44 12.34 6.00 -7.94
CA HIS A 44 11.64 5.74 -6.67
C HIS A 44 10.20 5.26 -6.83
N GLN A 45 9.47 5.69 -7.87
CA GLN A 45 8.10 5.21 -8.10
C GLN A 45 8.07 3.70 -8.34
N GLN A 46 8.98 3.18 -9.16
CA GLN A 46 9.07 1.74 -9.45
C GLN A 46 9.66 0.98 -8.27
N TYR A 47 10.67 1.54 -7.61
CA TYR A 47 11.27 0.93 -6.44
C TYR A 47 10.26 0.74 -5.30
N LEU A 48 9.47 1.77 -5.00
CA LEU A 48 8.44 1.71 -3.97
C LEU A 48 7.25 0.85 -4.41
N LYS A 49 6.84 0.92 -5.69
CA LYS A 49 5.82 0.01 -6.23
C LYS A 49 6.24 -1.45 -6.04
N GLY A 50 7.48 -1.80 -6.39
CA GLY A 50 8.02 -3.14 -6.21
C GLY A 50 8.00 -3.59 -4.75
N ALA A 51 8.36 -2.70 -3.82
CA ALA A 51 8.39 -2.99 -2.38
C ALA A 51 7.00 -3.30 -1.76
N LYS A 52 5.91 -3.12 -2.52
CA LYS A 52 4.55 -3.42 -2.10
C LYS A 52 3.82 -4.40 -3.02
N ALA A 53 4.36 -4.68 -4.21
CA ALA A 53 3.74 -5.57 -5.17
C ALA A 53 3.44 -6.98 -4.64
N PRO A 54 4.28 -7.61 -3.79
CA PRO A 54 3.94 -8.91 -3.22
C PRO A 54 2.64 -8.95 -2.42
N ASP A 55 2.35 -7.90 -1.64
CA ASP A 55 1.10 -7.76 -0.90
C ASP A 55 -0.08 -7.35 -1.79
N ASP A 56 0.14 -6.38 -2.67
CA ASP A 56 -0.95 -5.65 -3.32
C ASP A 56 -1.36 -6.33 -4.63
N ASP A 57 -0.39 -6.90 -5.36
CA ASP A 57 -0.56 -7.43 -6.71
C ASP A 57 -0.42 -8.96 -6.75
N PHE A 58 0.66 -9.53 -6.19
CA PHE A 58 0.97 -10.96 -6.34
C PHE A 58 0.13 -11.81 -5.37
N ARG A 59 0.02 -11.35 -4.12
CA ARG A 59 -0.76 -11.99 -3.05
C ARG A 59 -0.38 -13.46 -2.85
N ASP A 60 0.91 -13.76 -3.02
CA ASP A 60 1.50 -15.08 -2.90
C ASP A 60 1.99 -15.32 -1.47
N PHE A 61 1.10 -15.17 -0.49
CA PHE A 61 1.41 -15.01 0.94
C PHE A 61 2.33 -16.08 1.55
N ARG A 62 2.37 -17.30 0.99
CA ARG A 62 3.36 -18.33 1.40
C ARG A 62 4.81 -17.87 1.20
N ASN A 63 5.06 -17.03 0.20
CA ASN A 63 6.38 -16.51 -0.13
C ASN A 63 6.84 -15.40 0.80
N HIS A 64 6.01 -14.95 1.74
CA HIS A 64 6.36 -13.91 2.71
C HIS A 64 6.99 -14.51 3.98
N VAL A 65 6.79 -15.81 4.21
CA VAL A 65 7.18 -16.44 5.47
C VAL A 65 8.42 -17.34 5.34
N LEU A 66 9.15 -17.47 6.45
CA LEU A 66 10.20 -18.46 6.69
C LEU A 66 10.12 -19.00 8.12
N HIS A 67 9.41 -20.09 8.31
CA HIS A 67 9.21 -20.75 9.60
C HIS A 67 10.43 -21.58 10.00
N VAL A 68 11.34 -20.97 10.76
CA VAL A 68 12.63 -21.58 11.13
C VAL A 68 12.50 -22.77 12.07
N ARG A 69 11.39 -22.89 12.80
CA ARG A 69 11.08 -24.05 13.67
C ARG A 69 10.50 -25.23 12.89
N ASP A 70 9.95 -24.97 11.71
CA ASP A 70 9.26 -25.95 10.86
C ASP A 70 10.15 -26.40 9.69
N ASN A 71 11.44 -26.62 9.97
CA ASN A 71 12.43 -26.99 8.96
C ASN A 71 12.51 -25.96 7.80
N ASP A 72 12.57 -24.68 8.16
CA ASP A 72 12.63 -23.55 7.22
C ASP A 72 11.44 -23.54 6.23
N TRP A 73 10.24 -23.90 6.69
CA TRP A 73 9.03 -23.94 5.85
C TRP A 73 8.61 -22.53 5.40
N GLY A 74 8.11 -22.40 4.17
CA GLY A 74 7.72 -21.12 3.58
C GLY A 74 8.31 -20.96 2.18
N GLY A 75 8.16 -19.78 1.58
CA GLY A 75 8.62 -19.48 0.22
C GLY A 75 9.60 -18.32 0.10
N ALA A 76 9.88 -17.58 1.18
CA ALA A 76 10.68 -16.35 1.14
C ALA A 76 12.08 -16.54 0.54
N VAL A 77 12.75 -17.64 0.85
CA VAL A 77 14.08 -17.93 0.29
C VAL A 77 14.02 -18.10 -1.23
N SER A 78 13.02 -18.81 -1.76
CA SER A 78 12.90 -19.02 -3.21
C SER A 78 12.59 -17.70 -3.90
N ALA A 79 11.57 -16.98 -3.41
CA ALA A 79 11.15 -15.71 -3.98
C ALA A 79 12.30 -14.67 -3.95
N ALA A 80 13.04 -14.58 -2.85
CA ALA A 80 14.21 -13.69 -2.77
C ALA A 80 15.31 -14.08 -3.79
N ASN A 81 15.60 -15.37 -3.99
CA ASN A 81 16.58 -15.78 -5.01
C ASN A 81 16.11 -15.46 -6.43
N ASP A 82 14.83 -15.70 -6.73
CA ASP A 82 14.26 -15.44 -8.06
C ASP A 82 14.30 -13.94 -8.40
N TRP A 83 13.92 -13.09 -7.45
CA TRP A 83 13.97 -11.64 -7.63
C TRP A 83 15.39 -11.06 -7.57
N TYR A 84 16.31 -11.71 -6.86
CA TYR A 84 17.73 -11.39 -6.90
C TYR A 84 18.30 -11.60 -8.32
N GLY A 85 17.97 -12.74 -8.95
CA GLY A 85 18.35 -13.01 -10.34
C GLY A 85 17.77 -11.98 -11.32
N GLN A 86 16.46 -11.71 -11.23
CA GLN A 86 15.80 -10.70 -12.07
C GLN A 86 16.40 -9.31 -11.91
N PHE A 87 16.72 -8.90 -10.68
CA PHE A 87 17.36 -7.61 -10.44
C PHE A 87 18.71 -7.51 -11.18
N ILE A 88 19.55 -8.55 -11.09
CA ILE A 88 20.84 -8.60 -11.81
C ILE A 88 20.64 -8.60 -13.33
N ASP A 89 19.67 -9.35 -13.85
CA ASP A 89 19.41 -9.44 -15.29
C ASP A 89 18.94 -8.09 -15.86
N HIS A 90 18.09 -7.36 -15.13
CA HIS A 90 17.68 -6.01 -15.50
C HIS A 90 18.82 -5.00 -15.39
N LEU A 91 19.70 -5.12 -14.40
CA LEU A 91 20.92 -4.30 -14.32
C LEU A 91 21.81 -4.52 -15.55
N ARG A 92 22.11 -5.78 -15.89
CA ARG A 92 22.94 -6.17 -17.05
C ARG A 92 22.35 -5.73 -18.37
N SER A 93 21.03 -5.65 -18.44
CA SER A 93 20.29 -5.17 -19.61
C SER A 93 20.07 -3.65 -19.61
N GLU A 94 20.61 -2.93 -18.62
CA GLU A 94 20.44 -1.48 -18.42
C GLU A 94 18.96 -1.04 -18.35
N GLN A 95 18.07 -1.93 -17.93
CA GLN A 95 16.64 -1.68 -17.78
C GLN A 95 16.38 -1.07 -16.40
N TRP A 96 16.85 0.16 -16.18
CA TRP A 96 16.91 0.77 -14.84
C TRP A 96 15.57 0.85 -14.09
N SER A 97 14.47 1.10 -14.81
CA SER A 97 13.12 1.12 -14.26
C SER A 97 12.71 -0.26 -13.73
N GLU A 98 12.95 -1.31 -14.52
CA GLU A 98 12.65 -2.70 -14.13
C GLU A 98 13.62 -3.21 -13.06
N ALA A 99 14.89 -2.80 -13.12
CA ALA A 99 15.87 -3.09 -12.07
C ALA A 99 15.44 -2.47 -10.73
N ALA A 100 14.95 -1.23 -10.74
CA ALA A 100 14.41 -0.60 -9.54
C ALA A 100 13.15 -1.32 -9.04
N TYR A 101 12.22 -1.69 -9.92
CA TYR A 101 11.05 -2.49 -9.54
C TYR A 101 11.46 -3.83 -8.89
N ALA A 102 12.35 -4.58 -9.54
CA ALA A 102 12.86 -5.86 -9.05
C ALA A 102 13.61 -5.73 -7.71
N ALA A 103 14.42 -4.69 -7.54
CA ALA A 103 15.06 -4.38 -6.26
C ALA A 103 14.01 -4.10 -5.16
N GLY A 104 12.93 -3.41 -5.51
CA GLY A 104 11.80 -3.18 -4.60
C GLY A 104 11.16 -4.49 -4.17
N VAL A 105 10.79 -5.35 -5.12
CA VAL A 105 10.19 -6.65 -4.83
C VAL A 105 11.12 -7.53 -4.00
N LEU A 106 12.40 -7.57 -4.36
CA LEU A 106 13.43 -8.28 -3.58
C LEU A 106 13.52 -7.77 -2.14
N SER A 107 13.41 -6.44 -1.94
CA SER A 107 13.43 -5.85 -0.59
C SER A 107 12.30 -6.38 0.28
N HIS A 108 11.12 -6.59 -0.31
CA HIS A 108 9.94 -7.08 0.39
C HIS A 108 10.17 -8.50 0.90
N TYR A 109 10.40 -9.47 0.00
CA TYR A 109 10.63 -10.86 0.36
C TYR A 109 11.87 -11.09 1.24
N PHE A 110 12.87 -10.21 1.14
CA PHE A 110 14.00 -10.25 2.07
C PHE A 110 13.60 -9.76 3.47
N SER A 111 12.76 -8.73 3.56
CA SER A 111 12.38 -8.09 4.82
C SER A 111 11.30 -8.82 5.61
N ASP A 112 10.34 -9.50 4.96
CA ASP A 112 9.22 -10.15 5.69
C ASP A 112 9.72 -11.14 6.74
N PRO A 113 10.71 -12.03 6.46
CA PRO A 113 11.23 -12.94 7.46
C PRO A 113 12.00 -12.27 8.61
N HIS A 114 12.08 -10.93 8.65
CA HIS A 114 12.59 -10.20 9.80
C HIS A 114 11.46 -9.70 10.72
N MET A 115 10.19 -9.75 10.31
CA MET A 115 9.07 -9.55 11.22
C MET A 115 8.81 -10.85 11.97
N PRO A 116 8.79 -10.89 13.33
CA PRO A 116 8.63 -12.13 14.08
C PRO A 116 7.48 -13.00 13.58
N PHE A 117 6.31 -12.42 13.31
CA PHE A 117 5.11 -13.14 12.86
C PHE A 117 5.17 -13.74 11.45
N HIS A 118 6.26 -13.54 10.71
CA HIS A 118 6.52 -14.24 9.44
C HIS A 118 7.50 -15.41 9.60
N THR A 119 7.84 -15.77 10.84
CA THR A 119 8.88 -16.78 11.16
C THR A 119 8.37 -18.02 11.90
N GLY A 120 7.06 -18.13 12.08
CA GLY A 120 6.38 -19.23 12.76
C GLY A 120 4.87 -19.12 12.54
N GLN A 121 4.12 -20.02 13.16
CA GLN A 121 2.66 -19.98 13.12
C GLN A 121 2.08 -20.51 14.43
N SER A 122 1.08 -19.81 14.97
CA SER A 122 0.36 -20.21 16.17
C SER A 122 -1.02 -19.56 16.21
N GLU A 123 -1.97 -20.21 16.88
CA GLU A 123 -3.32 -19.67 17.01
C GLU A 123 -3.39 -18.40 17.86
N SER A 124 -2.37 -18.13 18.68
CA SER A 124 -2.24 -16.90 19.47
C SER A 124 -1.79 -15.70 18.63
N GLU A 125 -0.99 -15.95 17.59
CA GLU A 125 -0.51 -14.89 16.69
C GLU A 125 -1.66 -14.20 15.97
N GLY A 126 -2.68 -14.95 15.54
CA GLY A 126 -3.82 -14.42 14.79
C GLY A 126 -4.57 -13.29 15.51
N ALA A 127 -4.50 -13.24 16.85
CA ALA A 127 -5.08 -12.16 17.63
C ALA A 127 -4.33 -10.83 17.51
N VAL A 128 -3.02 -10.86 17.19
CA VAL A 128 -2.14 -9.68 17.30
C VAL A 128 -1.37 -9.36 16.03
N HIS A 129 -1.25 -10.27 15.07
CA HIS A 129 -0.42 -10.10 13.87
C HIS A 129 -0.66 -8.75 13.20
N ARG A 130 -1.89 -8.56 12.71
CA ARG A 130 -2.28 -7.38 11.94
C ARG A 130 -2.16 -6.10 12.75
N ALA A 131 -2.52 -6.17 14.03
CA ALA A 131 -2.43 -5.04 14.94
C ALA A 131 -0.97 -4.62 15.15
N ALA A 132 -0.07 -5.58 15.37
CA ALA A 132 1.35 -5.31 15.55
C ALA A 132 1.98 -4.70 14.30
N GLU A 133 1.71 -5.22 13.10
CA GLU A 133 2.25 -4.62 11.86
C GLU A 133 1.77 -3.17 11.65
N TRP A 134 0.52 -2.89 11.99
CA TRP A 134 -0.02 -1.53 11.98
C TRP A 134 0.71 -0.64 13.00
N SER A 135 0.90 -1.12 14.24
CA SER A 135 1.70 -0.44 15.26
C SER A 135 3.12 -0.15 14.80
N VAL A 136 3.81 -1.11 14.18
CA VAL A 136 5.16 -0.94 13.65
C VAL A 136 5.18 0.15 12.57
N THR A 137 4.19 0.14 11.67
CA THR A 137 4.08 1.15 10.61
C THR A 137 3.94 2.57 11.19
N LYS A 138 3.13 2.72 12.25
CA LYS A 138 2.91 4.00 12.95
C LYS A 138 4.07 4.43 13.84
N SER A 139 4.79 3.47 14.43
CA SER A 139 5.92 3.72 15.32
C SER A 139 7.27 3.78 14.61
N TYR A 140 7.32 3.66 13.27
CA TYR A 140 8.59 3.49 12.56
C TYR A 140 9.65 4.57 12.87
N GLU A 141 9.28 5.85 13.00
CA GLU A 141 10.26 6.90 13.35
C GLU A 141 10.83 6.71 14.75
N GLN A 142 9.99 6.33 15.72
CA GLN A 142 10.41 6.00 17.09
C GLN A 142 11.30 4.75 17.09
N LEU A 143 10.93 3.71 16.33
CA LEU A 143 11.72 2.48 16.21
C LEU A 143 13.09 2.78 15.60
N ARG A 144 13.16 3.65 14.59
CA ARG A 144 14.42 4.11 14.03
C ARG A 144 15.25 4.89 15.04
N GLU A 145 14.64 5.77 15.82
CA GLU A 145 15.34 6.49 16.89
C GLU A 145 15.93 5.50 17.92
N ILE A 146 15.20 4.44 18.29
CA ILE A 146 15.72 3.37 19.15
C ILE A 146 16.96 2.71 18.52
N ILE A 147 16.89 2.34 17.23
CA ILE A 147 18.04 1.77 16.50
C ILE A 147 19.25 2.70 16.60
N GLU A 148 19.07 3.96 16.21
CA GLU A 148 20.17 4.92 16.03
C GLU A 148 20.75 5.43 17.36
N SER A 149 19.91 5.62 18.38
CA SER A 149 20.30 6.30 19.63
C SER A 149 20.44 5.37 20.84
N GLN A 150 19.76 4.23 20.86
CA GLN A 150 19.71 3.33 22.02
C GLN A 150 20.43 2.00 21.76
N GLN A 151 20.32 1.45 20.54
CA GLN A 151 20.90 0.16 20.17
C GLN A 151 22.29 0.26 19.51
N GLY A 152 22.82 1.48 19.36
CA GLY A 152 24.16 1.71 18.80
C GLY A 152 24.23 1.72 17.27
N GLY A 153 23.09 1.83 16.59
CA GLY A 153 22.97 1.90 15.13
C GLY A 153 22.70 0.56 14.46
N TYR A 154 22.85 0.54 13.13
CA TYR A 154 22.60 -0.65 12.32
C TYR A 154 23.74 -1.67 12.47
N PRO A 155 23.44 -2.98 12.56
CA PRO A 155 24.44 -4.01 12.76
C PRO A 155 25.34 -4.17 11.52
N THR A 156 26.62 -4.51 11.75
CA THR A 156 27.52 -4.94 10.67
C THR A 156 27.34 -6.45 10.43
N LEU A 157 26.67 -6.80 9.35
CA LEU A 157 26.45 -8.18 8.95
C LEU A 157 27.55 -8.66 7.98
N LYS A 158 27.74 -9.99 7.89
CA LYS A 158 28.71 -10.61 6.98
C LYS A 158 28.02 -11.65 6.11
N LEU A 159 28.32 -11.62 4.82
CA LEU A 159 27.86 -12.66 3.91
C LEU A 159 28.63 -13.97 4.16
N SER A 160 27.91 -15.07 4.13
CA SER A 160 28.48 -16.41 4.11
C SER A 160 29.34 -16.59 2.84
N ALA A 161 30.41 -17.38 2.92
CA ALA A 161 31.24 -17.72 1.77
C ALA A 161 30.63 -18.83 0.89
N THR A 162 29.47 -19.35 1.26
CA THR A 162 28.78 -20.42 0.53
C THR A 162 28.07 -19.87 -0.71
N PRO A 163 27.75 -20.71 -1.71
CA PRO A 163 26.85 -20.34 -2.79
C PRO A 163 25.42 -20.01 -2.32
N TYR A 164 25.07 -20.39 -1.09
CA TYR A 164 23.75 -20.17 -0.49
C TYR A 164 23.71 -18.92 0.41
N TRP A 165 24.65 -17.99 0.24
CA TRP A 165 24.81 -16.84 1.11
C TRP A 165 23.52 -16.01 1.30
N LEU A 166 22.66 -15.91 0.28
CA LEU A 166 21.40 -15.16 0.38
C LEU A 166 20.40 -15.88 1.29
N LYS A 167 20.32 -17.21 1.14
CA LYS A 167 19.55 -18.06 2.06
C LYS A 167 20.10 -17.93 3.49
N ASP A 168 21.42 -18.02 3.66
CA ASP A 168 22.06 -17.96 4.98
C ASP A 168 21.77 -16.61 5.67
N LEU A 169 21.84 -15.50 4.93
CA LEU A 169 21.56 -14.15 5.43
C LEU A 169 20.06 -13.95 5.78
N LEU A 170 19.16 -14.37 4.89
CA LEU A 170 17.71 -14.27 5.14
C LEU A 170 17.31 -15.14 6.34
N ARG A 171 17.87 -16.35 6.44
CA ARG A 171 17.67 -17.24 7.59
C ARG A 171 18.24 -16.66 8.87
N SER A 172 19.36 -15.94 8.85
CA SER A 172 19.88 -15.31 10.07
C SER A 172 18.93 -14.24 10.61
N GLY A 173 18.31 -13.47 9.72
CA GLY A 173 17.21 -12.55 10.05
C GLY A 173 16.00 -13.27 10.65
N ALA A 174 15.56 -14.35 10.02
CA ALA A 174 14.43 -15.14 10.50
C ALA A 174 14.67 -15.83 11.85
N VAL A 175 15.88 -16.32 12.09
CA VAL A 175 16.24 -16.90 13.40
C VAL A 175 16.24 -15.81 14.49
N LEU A 176 16.78 -14.62 14.18
CA LEU A 176 16.73 -13.48 15.09
C LEU A 176 15.28 -13.07 15.41
N ALA A 177 14.47 -12.85 14.38
CA ALA A 177 13.07 -12.45 14.55
C ALA A 177 12.24 -13.52 15.28
N ASN A 178 12.46 -14.81 14.98
CA ASN A 178 11.78 -15.90 15.65
C ASN A 178 12.11 -16.01 17.15
N SER A 179 13.30 -15.54 17.56
CA SER A 179 13.66 -15.48 18.99
C SER A 179 12.73 -14.56 19.79
N PHE A 180 12.08 -13.60 19.12
CA PHE A 180 11.09 -12.70 19.69
C PHE A 180 9.64 -13.11 19.41
N TYR A 181 9.38 -14.21 18.69
CA TYR A 181 8.03 -14.59 18.25
C TYR A 181 7.03 -14.70 19.41
N GLU A 182 7.33 -15.53 20.41
CA GLU A 182 6.45 -15.74 21.57
C GLU A 182 6.38 -14.48 22.43
N SER A 183 7.53 -13.83 22.66
CA SER A 183 7.60 -12.64 23.48
C SER A 183 6.82 -11.48 22.86
N LEU A 184 6.81 -11.32 21.53
CA LEU A 184 6.01 -10.28 20.89
C LEU A 184 4.51 -10.53 21.07
N ILE A 185 4.05 -11.78 21.07
CA ILE A 185 2.65 -12.11 21.44
C ILE A 185 2.39 -11.71 22.89
N ASP A 186 3.32 -11.98 23.79
CA ASP A 186 3.16 -11.74 25.23
C ASP A 186 3.22 -10.25 25.61
N HIS A 187 4.00 -9.47 24.86
CA HIS A 187 4.24 -8.05 25.11
C HIS A 187 3.39 -7.12 24.24
N TYR A 188 2.56 -7.66 23.34
CA TYR A 188 1.64 -6.84 22.55
C TYR A 188 0.27 -6.74 23.20
N ASN A 189 -0.22 -5.52 23.41
CA ASN A 189 -1.57 -5.26 23.91
C ASN A 189 -2.52 -4.88 22.78
N LEU A 190 -3.44 -5.80 22.45
CA LEU A 190 -4.41 -5.62 21.38
C LEU A 190 -5.40 -4.48 21.65
N ASP A 191 -5.88 -4.33 22.90
CA ASP A 191 -6.82 -3.26 23.27
C ASP A 191 -6.17 -1.89 23.10
N ALA A 192 -4.94 -1.75 23.58
CA ALA A 192 -4.17 -0.51 23.44
C ALA A 192 -3.86 -0.22 21.96
N GLY A 193 -3.42 -1.22 21.20
CA GLY A 193 -3.10 -1.08 19.78
C GLY A 193 -4.28 -0.71 18.88
N LEU A 194 -5.50 -1.16 19.21
CA LEU A 194 -6.71 -0.76 18.48
C LEU A 194 -7.03 0.74 18.68
N GLN A 195 -6.85 1.24 19.91
CA GLN A 195 -7.13 2.63 20.25
C GLN A 195 -6.04 3.57 19.74
N ASP A 196 -4.78 3.23 20.03
CA ASP A 196 -3.59 3.96 19.63
C ASP A 196 -2.51 2.96 19.20
N PRO A 197 -2.28 2.74 17.89
CA PRO A 197 -1.43 1.64 17.42
C PRO A 197 -0.04 1.61 18.07
N PRO A 198 0.70 2.73 18.21
CA PRO A 198 1.96 2.73 18.94
C PRO A 198 1.89 2.22 20.38
N ALA A 199 0.77 2.44 21.10
CA ALA A 199 0.60 2.02 22.48
C ALA A 199 0.46 0.49 22.63
N GLY A 200 0.13 -0.24 21.56
CA GLY A 200 0.10 -1.70 21.58
C GLY A 200 1.47 -2.34 21.83
N LEU A 201 2.55 -1.63 21.49
CA LEU A 201 3.93 -2.07 21.75
C LEU A 201 4.39 -1.49 23.10
N ASP A 202 4.82 -2.32 24.05
CA ASP A 202 5.56 -1.85 25.22
C ASP A 202 7.06 -1.62 24.89
N ASP A 203 7.87 -1.28 25.89
CA ASP A 203 9.31 -1.02 25.69
C ASP A 203 10.05 -2.25 25.13
N PHE A 204 9.75 -3.44 25.66
CA PHE A 204 10.36 -4.68 25.19
C PHE A 204 9.99 -4.96 23.74
N ALA A 205 8.70 -4.86 23.39
CA ALA A 205 8.23 -5.09 22.03
C ALA A 205 8.85 -4.08 21.04
N ARG A 206 8.98 -2.81 21.44
CA ARG A 206 9.67 -1.79 20.63
C ARG A 206 11.13 -2.15 20.39
N ASP A 207 11.87 -2.55 21.43
CA ASP A 207 13.29 -2.92 21.31
C ASP A 207 13.49 -4.17 20.44
N ALA A 208 12.64 -5.18 20.61
CA ALA A 208 12.65 -6.40 19.82
C ALA A 208 12.39 -6.11 18.33
N VAL A 209 11.35 -5.34 18.01
CA VAL A 209 11.04 -4.96 16.62
C VAL A 209 12.15 -4.08 16.05
N ALA A 210 12.65 -3.08 16.80
CA ALA A 210 13.75 -2.22 16.35
C ALA A 210 14.99 -3.04 15.99
N THR A 211 15.34 -4.03 16.80
CA THR A 211 16.45 -4.97 16.54
C THR A 211 16.25 -5.69 15.22
N CYS A 212 15.04 -6.17 14.97
CA CYS A 212 14.67 -6.88 13.74
C CYS A 212 14.73 -5.97 12.49
N LEU A 213 14.18 -4.75 12.58
CA LEU A 213 14.22 -3.77 11.50
C LEU A 213 15.66 -3.33 11.18
N ALA A 214 16.52 -3.19 12.20
CA ALA A 214 17.92 -2.88 12.01
C ALA A 214 18.64 -3.98 11.21
N HIS A 215 18.39 -5.24 11.57
CA HIS A 215 18.95 -6.40 10.84
C HIS A 215 18.41 -6.46 9.39
N ALA A 216 17.10 -6.25 9.19
CA ALA A 216 16.49 -6.23 7.86
C ALA A 216 17.12 -5.16 6.96
N THR A 217 17.27 -3.94 7.50
CA THR A 217 17.84 -2.79 6.77
C THR A 217 19.30 -3.03 6.39
N ALA A 218 20.12 -3.46 7.36
CA ALA A 218 21.54 -3.74 7.12
C ALA A 218 21.74 -4.94 6.18
N GLY A 219 20.93 -5.98 6.34
CA GLY A 219 20.96 -7.18 5.50
C GLY A 219 20.61 -6.83 4.05
N PHE A 220 19.55 -6.06 3.83
CA PHE A 220 19.14 -5.71 2.48
C PHE A 220 20.14 -4.78 1.78
N ALA A 221 20.80 -3.88 2.52
CA ALA A 221 21.90 -3.09 1.98
C ALA A 221 23.07 -3.96 1.48
N LEU A 222 23.39 -5.06 2.17
CA LEU A 222 24.38 -6.03 1.70
C LEU A 222 23.91 -6.79 0.46
N VAL A 223 22.63 -7.17 0.40
CA VAL A 223 22.04 -7.83 -0.78
C VAL A 223 22.15 -6.93 -2.00
N LEU A 224 21.76 -5.65 -1.87
CA LEU A 224 21.90 -4.67 -2.94
C LEU A 224 23.35 -4.53 -3.37
N ARG A 225 24.27 -4.29 -2.43
CA ARG A 225 25.70 -4.15 -2.75
C ARG A 225 26.22 -5.37 -3.51
N ARG A 226 25.91 -6.56 -3.02
CA ARG A 226 26.36 -7.81 -3.64
C ARG A 226 25.79 -7.97 -5.06
N ALA A 227 24.51 -7.67 -5.28
CA ALA A 227 23.89 -7.71 -6.62
C ALA A 227 24.52 -6.70 -7.58
N LEU A 228 24.77 -5.47 -7.12
CA LEU A 228 25.42 -4.42 -7.91
C LEU A 228 26.83 -4.85 -8.32
N ASP A 229 27.63 -5.35 -7.38
CA ASP A 229 28.99 -5.86 -7.65
C ASP A 229 28.95 -7.07 -8.62
N GLU A 230 28.01 -7.99 -8.43
CA GLU A 230 27.86 -9.22 -9.24
C GLU A 230 27.29 -8.95 -10.65
N SER A 231 26.56 -7.84 -10.83
CA SER A 231 26.08 -7.42 -12.14
C SER A 231 27.23 -7.11 -13.10
N GLY A 232 28.36 -6.60 -12.57
CA GLY A 232 29.49 -6.13 -13.35
C GLY A 232 29.22 -4.84 -14.13
N VAL A 233 28.09 -4.18 -13.85
CA VAL A 233 27.64 -2.97 -14.55
C VAL A 233 28.14 -1.73 -13.81
N GLN A 234 28.41 -0.66 -14.54
CA GLN A 234 28.73 0.65 -13.97
C GLN A 234 27.44 1.47 -13.83
N PRO A 235 27.21 2.19 -12.71
CA PRO A 235 26.01 3.00 -12.61
C PRO A 235 26.02 4.10 -13.68
N PRO A 236 24.87 4.41 -14.30
CA PRO A 236 24.77 5.52 -15.22
C PRO A 236 24.89 6.85 -14.46
N GLU A 237 25.33 7.89 -15.17
CA GLU A 237 25.29 9.27 -14.65
C GLU A 237 23.84 9.75 -14.59
N VAL A 238 23.33 9.95 -13.37
CA VAL A 238 21.97 10.43 -13.14
C VAL A 238 22.02 11.81 -12.47
N SER A 239 21.53 12.82 -13.17
CA SER A 239 21.32 14.15 -12.59
C SER A 239 19.91 14.22 -12.00
N LEU A 240 19.81 14.12 -10.68
CA LEU A 240 18.55 14.29 -9.96
C LEU A 240 18.62 15.54 -9.09
N THR A 241 17.79 16.53 -9.39
CA THR A 241 17.68 17.75 -8.58
C THR A 241 16.52 17.62 -7.57
N LEU A 242 16.64 18.34 -6.46
CA LEU A 242 15.56 18.43 -5.47
C LEU A 242 14.28 19.02 -6.05
N SER A 243 14.39 19.94 -7.02
CA SER A 243 13.24 20.52 -7.72
C SER A 243 12.46 19.46 -8.50
N THR A 244 13.15 18.56 -9.19
CA THR A 244 12.53 17.45 -9.92
C THR A 244 11.79 16.51 -8.97
N ILE A 245 12.34 16.21 -7.79
CA ILE A 245 11.63 15.40 -6.80
C ILE A 245 10.46 16.16 -6.17
N LEU A 246 10.64 17.42 -5.76
CA LEU A 246 9.58 18.21 -5.15
C LEU A 246 8.37 18.35 -6.08
N ALA A 247 8.57 18.41 -7.40
CA ALA A 247 7.50 18.38 -8.39
C ALA A 247 6.66 17.09 -8.35
N THR A 248 7.20 15.97 -7.83
CA THR A 248 6.46 14.72 -7.63
C THR A 248 5.68 14.66 -6.32
N VAL A 249 5.93 15.58 -5.37
CA VAL A 249 5.34 15.56 -4.03
C VAL A 249 3.93 16.15 -4.05
N ARG A 250 2.92 15.30 -3.82
CA ARG A 250 1.51 15.71 -3.67
C ARG A 250 1.08 15.64 -2.19
N ALA A 251 1.52 16.60 -1.39
CA ALA A 251 1.31 16.60 0.07
C ALA A 251 -0.15 16.45 0.55
N PRO A 252 -1.17 17.05 -0.10
CA PRO A 252 -2.58 16.83 0.27
C PRO A 252 -3.03 15.38 0.06
N MET A 253 -2.66 14.75 -1.06
CA MET A 253 -2.98 13.34 -1.35
C MET A 253 -2.36 12.38 -0.33
N ARG A 254 -1.16 12.69 0.20
CA ARG A 254 -0.50 11.84 1.20
C ARG A 254 -1.35 11.65 2.45
N ARG A 255 -1.90 12.73 3.02
CA ARG A 255 -2.72 12.63 4.24
C ARG A 255 -3.99 11.82 4.01
N VAL A 256 -4.61 12.00 2.83
CA VAL A 256 -5.80 11.24 2.42
C VAL A 256 -5.46 9.75 2.30
N LEU A 257 -4.41 9.40 1.56
CA LEU A 257 -4.01 8.01 1.35
C LEU A 257 -3.58 7.32 2.66
N ASN A 258 -2.85 8.03 3.52
CA ASN A 258 -2.50 7.53 4.85
C ASN A 258 -3.74 7.38 5.74
N GLY A 259 -4.72 8.28 5.65
CA GLY A 259 -5.99 8.18 6.39
C GLY A 259 -6.86 7.01 5.91
N ILE A 260 -6.88 6.71 4.62
CA ILE A 260 -7.59 5.56 4.05
C ILE A 260 -6.94 4.26 4.53
N ALA A 261 -5.61 4.13 4.41
CA ALA A 261 -4.87 2.98 4.90
C ALA A 261 -5.11 2.78 6.39
N ASP A 262 -5.00 3.85 7.18
CA ASP A 262 -5.30 3.83 8.62
C ASP A 262 -6.72 3.36 8.95
N SER A 263 -7.71 3.83 8.18
CA SER A 263 -9.11 3.43 8.36
C SER A 263 -9.37 1.98 7.94
N ARG A 264 -8.59 1.44 6.99
CA ARG A 264 -8.65 0.03 6.61
C ARG A 264 -8.01 -0.85 7.69
N ASP A 265 -6.78 -0.51 8.10
CA ASP A 265 -6.07 -1.22 9.17
C ASP A 265 -6.91 -1.24 10.45
N ARG A 266 -7.48 -0.10 10.85
CA ARG A 266 -8.37 0.00 12.01
C ARG A 266 -9.56 -0.94 11.91
N ARG A 267 -10.25 -1.00 10.75
CA ARG A 267 -11.42 -1.88 10.57
C ARG A 267 -11.04 -3.36 10.63
N GLU A 268 -9.91 -3.74 10.04
CA GLU A 268 -9.41 -5.11 10.08
C GLU A 268 -9.05 -5.51 11.52
N VAL A 269 -8.31 -4.65 12.24
CA VAL A 269 -7.94 -4.88 13.65
C VAL A 269 -9.17 -4.87 14.56
N GLU A 270 -10.16 -4.00 14.33
CA GLU A 270 -11.42 -3.98 15.08
C GLU A 270 -12.24 -5.27 14.86
N SER A 271 -12.25 -5.81 13.63
CA SER A 271 -12.90 -7.10 13.36
C SER A 271 -12.21 -8.24 14.09
N ILE A 272 -10.87 -8.25 14.12
CA ILE A 272 -10.06 -9.23 14.87
C ILE A 272 -10.34 -9.11 16.36
N TRP A 273 -10.30 -7.89 16.88
CA TRP A 273 -10.57 -7.59 18.28
C TRP A 273 -11.95 -8.10 18.70
N ASN A 274 -13.00 -7.76 17.95
CA ASN A 274 -14.36 -8.22 18.25
C ASN A 274 -14.46 -9.74 18.31
N GLU A 275 -13.87 -10.45 17.35
CA GLU A 275 -13.88 -11.92 17.36
C GLU A 275 -13.07 -12.49 18.54
N VAL A 276 -11.89 -11.94 18.82
CA VAL A 276 -11.06 -12.37 19.96
C VAL A 276 -11.76 -12.14 21.30
N GLN A 277 -12.50 -11.04 21.48
CA GLN A 277 -13.30 -10.82 22.68
C GLN A 277 -14.46 -11.81 22.81
N GLU A 278 -15.07 -12.21 21.68
CA GLU A 278 -16.19 -13.15 21.66
C GLU A 278 -15.74 -14.61 21.87
N THR A 279 -14.66 -15.03 21.23
CA THR A 279 -14.29 -16.45 21.11
C THR A 279 -12.93 -16.80 21.74
N GLY A 280 -12.14 -15.79 22.11
CA GLY A 280 -10.75 -15.93 22.54
C GLY A 280 -9.73 -16.09 21.40
N LYS A 281 -10.17 -16.09 20.13
CA LYS A 281 -9.32 -16.43 18.97
C LYS A 281 -9.86 -15.88 17.66
N ALA A 282 -8.98 -15.29 16.85
CA ALA A 282 -9.32 -14.86 15.49
C ALA A 282 -9.28 -16.03 14.50
N ILE A 283 -10.34 -16.21 13.74
CA ILE A 283 -10.42 -17.19 12.64
C ILE A 283 -11.14 -16.56 11.45
N ARG A 284 -12.38 -16.08 11.65
CA ARG A 284 -13.23 -15.52 10.58
C ARG A 284 -12.77 -14.12 10.17
N SER A 285 -12.19 -13.38 11.11
CA SER A 285 -11.72 -12.01 10.95
C SER A 285 -10.28 -11.91 10.42
N LEU A 286 -9.56 -13.04 10.30
CA LEU A 286 -8.19 -13.04 9.79
C LEU A 286 -8.15 -12.50 8.35
N PRO A 287 -7.22 -11.59 8.02
CA PRO A 287 -7.01 -11.19 6.64
C PRO A 287 -6.55 -12.38 5.79
N ASP A 288 -6.67 -12.24 4.46
CA ASP A 288 -6.36 -13.33 3.53
C ASP A 288 -4.91 -13.84 3.66
N SER A 289 -3.97 -12.94 3.99
CA SER A 289 -2.56 -13.27 4.21
C SER A 289 -2.38 -14.30 5.31
N GLU A 290 -2.86 -13.99 6.51
CA GLU A 290 -2.72 -14.83 7.70
C GLU A 290 -3.59 -16.09 7.57
N ARG A 291 -4.82 -15.95 7.04
CA ARG A 291 -5.73 -17.08 6.83
C ARG A 291 -5.12 -18.13 5.91
N LEU A 292 -4.58 -17.73 4.76
CA LEU A 292 -4.01 -18.67 3.79
C LEU A 292 -2.70 -19.30 4.30
N VAL A 293 -1.83 -18.53 4.95
CA VAL A 293 -0.62 -19.10 5.57
C VAL A 293 -0.98 -20.10 6.67
N ARG A 294 -1.99 -19.80 7.49
CA ARG A 294 -2.53 -20.73 8.49
C ARG A 294 -3.08 -22.00 7.86
N GLU A 295 -3.84 -21.89 6.77
CA GLU A 295 -4.37 -23.05 6.02
C GLU A 295 -3.23 -23.93 5.48
N PHE A 296 -2.24 -23.34 4.81
CA PHE A 296 -1.08 -24.08 4.28
C PHE A 296 -0.24 -24.74 5.37
N HIS A 297 -0.01 -24.03 6.49
CA HIS A 297 0.72 -24.58 7.64
C HIS A 297 -0.03 -25.76 8.28
N CYS A 298 -1.35 -25.62 8.43
CA CYS A 298 -2.22 -26.68 8.94
C CYS A 298 -2.12 -27.96 8.09
N GLU A 299 -2.18 -27.80 6.76
CA GLU A 299 -2.14 -28.91 5.81
C GLU A 299 -0.76 -29.56 5.75
N GLU A 300 0.30 -28.77 5.58
CA GLU A 300 1.62 -29.29 5.21
C GLU A 300 2.50 -29.62 6.43
N VAL A 301 2.39 -28.84 7.50
CA VAL A 301 3.23 -28.93 8.70
C VAL A 301 2.51 -29.71 9.80
N LEU A 302 1.34 -29.24 10.23
CA LEU A 302 0.60 -29.89 11.32
C LEU A 302 -0.07 -31.20 10.87
N ARG A 303 -0.45 -31.28 9.59
CA ARG A 303 -1.12 -32.44 8.97
C ARG A 303 -2.40 -32.84 9.70
N ILE A 304 -3.16 -31.85 10.14
CA ILE A 304 -4.48 -32.02 10.76
C ILE A 304 -5.55 -31.34 9.92
N PRO A 305 -6.83 -31.76 10.02
CA PRO A 305 -7.92 -31.03 9.38
C PRO A 305 -8.04 -29.61 9.93
N LEU A 306 -8.33 -28.62 9.09
CA LEU A 306 -8.49 -27.22 9.51
C LEU A 306 -9.52 -27.05 10.63
N ALA A 307 -10.63 -27.80 10.58
CA ALA A 307 -11.65 -27.81 11.63
C ALA A 307 -11.15 -28.33 12.99
N GLU A 308 -10.08 -29.12 13.01
CA GLU A 308 -9.39 -29.50 14.26
C GLU A 308 -8.55 -28.34 14.78
N LEU A 309 -7.76 -27.69 13.91
CA LEU A 309 -6.99 -26.50 14.26
C LEU A 309 -7.89 -25.36 14.78
N ASP A 310 -9.05 -25.14 14.14
CA ASP A 310 -10.05 -24.15 14.56
C ASP A 310 -10.50 -24.35 16.01
N ARG A 311 -10.60 -25.60 16.46
CA ARG A 311 -11.02 -25.97 17.82
C ARG A 311 -9.89 -25.88 18.86
N LEU A 312 -8.63 -25.78 18.45
CA LEU A 312 -7.52 -25.62 19.38
C LEU A 312 -7.58 -24.25 20.05
N PRO A 313 -7.37 -24.17 21.39
CA PRO A 313 -7.40 -22.91 22.10
C PRO A 313 -6.20 -22.05 21.70
N ALA A 314 -6.43 -20.74 21.59
CA ALA A 314 -5.36 -19.76 21.56
C ALA A 314 -5.03 -19.32 22.99
N ARG A 315 -3.74 -19.16 23.27
CA ARG A 315 -3.30 -18.51 24.51
C ARG A 315 -3.52 -17.00 24.37
N PRO A 316 -4.07 -16.30 25.38
CA PRO A 316 -4.26 -14.86 25.33
C PRO A 316 -2.94 -14.12 25.10
N ALA A 317 -2.95 -13.09 24.25
CA ALA A 317 -1.83 -12.17 24.06
C ALA A 317 -1.71 -11.17 25.22
N GLY A 318 -0.61 -10.40 25.26
CA GLY A 318 -0.44 -9.30 26.20
C GLY A 318 -0.23 -9.70 27.66
N GLN A 319 0.10 -10.98 27.94
CA GLN A 319 0.26 -11.49 29.31
C GLN A 319 1.44 -10.88 30.06
N GLN A 320 2.41 -10.30 29.35
CA GLN A 320 3.61 -9.67 29.90
C GLN A 320 3.67 -8.17 29.56
N TYR A 321 2.57 -7.58 29.07
CA TYR A 321 2.51 -6.16 28.76
C TYR A 321 2.83 -5.30 30.00
N PHE A 322 3.91 -4.51 29.93
CA PHE A 322 4.49 -3.76 31.06
C PHE A 322 5.00 -4.61 32.24
N ALA A 323 5.19 -5.91 32.06
CA ALA A 323 5.96 -6.68 33.03
C ALA A 323 7.39 -6.13 33.04
N LEU A 324 7.86 -5.69 34.21
CA LEU A 324 9.22 -5.21 34.38
C LEU A 324 10.16 -6.35 33.95
N VAL A 325 10.96 -6.11 32.90
CA VAL A 325 12.02 -7.03 32.51
C VAL A 325 13.06 -6.98 33.62
N ASP A 326 13.13 -8.05 34.42
CA ASP A 326 14.27 -8.24 35.33
C ASP A 326 15.54 -8.29 34.47
N PRO A 327 16.53 -7.41 34.69
CA PRO A 327 17.74 -7.39 33.90
C PRO A 327 18.58 -8.63 34.25
N THR A 328 18.32 -9.75 33.60
CA THR A 328 19.25 -10.87 33.60
C THR A 328 20.30 -10.61 32.53
N PRO A 329 21.60 -10.61 32.88
CA PRO A 329 22.64 -10.15 31.98
C PRO A 329 22.94 -11.21 30.92
N VAL A 330 22.74 -10.86 29.65
CA VAL A 330 23.45 -11.52 28.55
C VAL A 330 24.93 -11.21 28.74
N HIS A 331 25.73 -12.25 28.98
CA HIS A 331 27.17 -12.16 29.24
C HIS A 331 27.91 -11.32 28.19
N ALA A 332 28.42 -10.16 28.61
CA ALA A 332 29.48 -9.44 27.94
C ALA A 332 30.73 -9.41 28.83
N ALA A 333 31.88 -9.72 28.25
CA ALA A 333 33.22 -9.56 28.82
C ALA A 333 33.96 -8.48 27.98
N PRO A 334 34.99 -7.80 28.52
CA PRO A 334 34.82 -6.44 29.03
C PRO A 334 35.80 -5.43 28.40
N ASP A 335 35.56 -4.15 28.70
CA ASP A 335 36.50 -3.02 28.86
C ASP A 335 35.99 -1.76 28.14
N SER A 336 36.15 -0.54 28.66
CA SER A 336 36.54 -0.03 29.97
C SER A 336 36.32 1.49 29.94
N ARG A 337 35.95 2.07 31.11
CA ARG A 337 36.25 3.44 31.58
C ARG A 337 35.71 4.62 30.75
N SER A 338 34.73 5.34 31.29
CA SER A 338 34.89 6.49 32.21
C SER A 338 34.63 7.79 31.45
N SER A 339 33.49 8.44 31.69
CA SER A 339 33.32 9.64 32.53
C SER A 339 32.98 10.89 31.70
N ARG A 340 31.69 11.24 31.72
CA ARG A 340 31.23 12.64 31.62
C ARG A 340 31.70 13.41 32.85
N PRO A 341 31.75 14.75 32.78
CA PRO A 341 30.63 15.48 33.36
C PRO A 341 30.07 16.59 32.46
N SER A 342 28.76 16.72 32.57
CA SER A 342 27.92 17.82 32.12
C SER A 342 28.28 19.16 32.77
N GLN A 343 28.02 20.28 32.09
CA GLN A 343 27.15 21.34 32.65
C GLN A 343 26.79 22.42 31.62
N LEU A 344 25.47 22.59 31.48
CA LEU A 344 24.67 23.81 31.30
C LEU A 344 25.42 25.15 31.19
N GLN A 345 25.04 25.96 30.20
CA GLN A 345 24.35 27.24 30.46
C GLN A 345 23.81 27.91 29.19
N SER A 346 22.61 28.44 29.37
CA SER A 346 21.83 29.36 28.55
C SER A 346 22.56 30.66 28.19
N THR A 347 22.31 31.21 26.99
CA THR A 347 22.01 32.65 26.84
C THR A 347 21.18 32.89 25.58
N SER A 348 20.12 33.68 25.78
CA SER A 348 19.24 34.31 24.81
C SER A 348 19.95 35.46 24.10
N ASN A 349 19.61 35.76 22.84
CA ASN A 349 19.53 37.14 22.35
C ASN A 349 18.74 37.27 21.04
N ASP A 350 18.04 38.40 20.98
CA ASP A 350 17.00 38.85 20.04
C ASP A 350 17.43 39.12 18.58
N LEU A 351 16.50 38.77 17.65
CA LEU A 351 15.92 39.50 16.49
C LEU A 351 16.84 40.33 15.53
N PRO A 352 16.54 40.42 14.20
CA PRO A 352 15.19 40.69 13.69
C PRO A 352 14.71 40.04 12.38
N ASN A 353 13.39 40.07 12.30
CA ASN A 353 12.48 39.74 11.21
C ASN A 353 12.80 40.52 9.91
N ARG A 354 12.88 39.82 8.77
CA ARG A 354 12.90 40.44 7.43
C ARG A 354 12.25 39.50 6.42
N GLU A 355 10.98 39.74 6.11
CA GLU A 355 10.32 39.22 4.90
C GLU A 355 11.00 39.76 3.63
N PRO A 356 11.13 38.93 2.58
CA PRO A 356 11.21 39.42 1.22
C PRO A 356 9.96 39.06 0.41
N ALA A 357 9.51 40.06 -0.35
CA ALA A 357 8.35 40.08 -1.21
C ALA A 357 8.47 39.19 -2.45
N LEU A 358 7.29 38.75 -2.94
CA LEU A 358 7.07 38.08 -4.23
C LEU A 358 7.33 39.04 -5.41
N PRO A 359 7.95 38.57 -6.52
CA PRO A 359 7.81 39.22 -7.81
C PRO A 359 6.93 38.42 -8.79
N ASP A 360 5.94 39.16 -9.30
CA ASP A 360 5.21 39.15 -10.57
C ASP A 360 5.08 37.90 -11.46
N VAL A 361 3.81 37.72 -11.82
CA VAL A 361 3.18 36.77 -12.74
C VAL A 361 3.53 37.08 -14.20
N ILE A 362 3.95 36.07 -14.96
CA ILE A 362 3.91 36.07 -16.44
C ILE A 362 2.79 35.11 -16.88
N PRO A 363 1.81 35.54 -17.70
CA PRO A 363 0.65 34.71 -18.05
C PRO A 363 0.95 33.77 -19.22
N LEU A 364 0.75 32.46 -19.04
CA LEU A 364 0.75 31.48 -20.14
C LEU A 364 -0.68 30.99 -20.43
N ALA A 365 -1.20 31.46 -21.56
CA ALA A 365 -2.12 30.83 -22.52
C ALA A 365 -3.24 29.88 -22.03
N ASN A 366 -4.48 30.39 -22.15
CA ASN A 366 -5.77 29.71 -22.29
C ASN A 366 -5.74 28.21 -22.68
N HIS A 367 -6.30 27.36 -21.82
CA HIS A 367 -6.76 25.99 -22.14
C HIS A 367 -8.30 25.90 -22.21
N SER A 368 -8.97 27.00 -22.54
CA SER A 368 -10.43 27.07 -22.59
C SER A 368 -10.96 26.55 -23.94
N GLY A 369 -11.09 25.23 -24.11
CA GLY A 369 -11.63 24.68 -25.36
C GLY A 369 -12.14 23.23 -25.40
N ARG A 370 -11.99 22.41 -24.36
CA ARG A 370 -12.34 20.97 -24.44
C ARG A 370 -13.58 20.50 -23.65
N HIS A 371 -14.31 21.38 -22.96
CA HIS A 371 -15.25 20.97 -21.89
C HIS A 371 -16.76 21.17 -22.19
N GLN A 372 -17.22 21.01 -23.44
CA GLN A 372 -18.65 21.17 -23.81
C GLN A 372 -19.25 19.99 -24.58
N ARG A 373 -18.54 18.86 -24.72
CA ARG A 373 -19.00 17.72 -25.52
C ARG A 373 -19.67 16.65 -24.64
N TYR A 374 -20.87 16.24 -25.04
CA TYR A 374 -21.51 15.00 -24.56
C TYR A 374 -20.92 13.81 -25.32
N TYR A 375 -20.55 12.75 -24.60
CA TYR A 375 -19.91 11.56 -25.18
C TYR A 375 -20.91 10.48 -25.63
N LEU A 376 -22.21 10.70 -25.40
CA LEU A 376 -23.29 9.82 -25.86
C LEU A 376 -24.51 10.65 -26.28
N GLN A 377 -25.19 10.24 -27.34
CA GLN A 377 -26.44 10.81 -27.85
C GLN A 377 -27.55 9.75 -27.88
N PRO A 378 -28.84 10.14 -27.85
CA PRO A 378 -29.94 9.18 -27.85
C PRO A 378 -29.96 8.25 -29.07
N ASP A 379 -29.57 8.76 -30.24
CA ASP A 379 -29.66 8.02 -31.50
C ASP A 379 -28.37 7.24 -31.82
N ASP A 380 -27.38 7.27 -30.91
CA ASP A 380 -26.18 6.47 -31.03
C ASP A 380 -26.51 4.97 -30.92
N PRO A 381 -25.75 4.09 -31.60
CA PRO A 381 -25.84 2.64 -31.45
C PRO A 381 -25.72 2.19 -30.00
N ILE A 382 -26.47 1.14 -29.61
CA ILE A 382 -26.46 0.62 -28.23
C ILE A 382 -25.07 0.13 -27.75
N VAL A 383 -24.15 -0.19 -28.67
CA VAL A 383 -22.77 -0.57 -28.34
C VAL A 383 -21.92 0.57 -27.79
N ASP A 384 -22.34 1.83 -28.00
CA ASP A 384 -21.63 3.01 -27.50
C ASP A 384 -22.04 3.36 -26.05
N ALA A 385 -23.08 2.71 -25.52
CA ALA A 385 -23.47 2.83 -24.13
C ALA A 385 -22.41 2.21 -23.19
N PRO A 386 -22.16 2.82 -22.01
CA PRO A 386 -21.23 2.28 -21.02
C PRO A 386 -21.64 0.86 -20.60
N SER A 387 -20.65 0.02 -20.32
CA SER A 387 -20.81 -1.39 -19.96
C SER A 387 -21.38 -2.33 -21.05
N ILE A 388 -21.76 -1.82 -22.22
CA ILE A 388 -22.31 -2.63 -23.33
C ILE A 388 -21.26 -2.86 -24.42
N GLY A 389 -20.56 -4.00 -24.34
CA GLY A 389 -19.63 -4.41 -25.40
C GLY A 389 -20.32 -5.03 -26.62
N THR A 390 -19.56 -5.23 -27.70
CA THR A 390 -20.05 -5.79 -28.99
C THR A 390 -20.85 -7.09 -28.86
N LYS A 391 -20.47 -7.98 -27.95
CA LYS A 391 -21.20 -9.24 -27.68
C LYS A 391 -22.57 -8.98 -27.03
N THR A 392 -22.63 -8.04 -26.10
CA THR A 392 -23.87 -7.66 -25.40
C THR A 392 -24.80 -6.90 -26.34
N ALA A 393 -24.27 -5.96 -27.13
CA ALA A 393 -25.02 -5.23 -28.16
C ALA A 393 -25.72 -6.17 -29.17
N ARG A 394 -25.05 -7.24 -29.62
CA ARG A 394 -25.67 -8.25 -30.49
C ARG A 394 -26.90 -8.93 -29.87
N ARG A 395 -26.92 -9.10 -28.54
CA ARG A 395 -28.08 -9.66 -27.83
C ARG A 395 -29.24 -8.66 -27.79
N PHE A 396 -28.94 -7.39 -27.53
CA PHE A 396 -29.93 -6.30 -27.60
C PHE A 396 -30.54 -6.18 -29.00
N HIS A 397 -29.70 -6.23 -30.05
CA HIS A 397 -30.19 -6.21 -31.43
C HIS A 397 -31.16 -7.37 -31.73
N ALA A 398 -30.89 -8.56 -31.18
CA ALA A 398 -31.73 -9.74 -31.38
C ALA A 398 -33.12 -9.62 -30.73
N ILE A 399 -33.27 -8.74 -29.72
CA ILE A 399 -34.56 -8.43 -29.07
C ILE A 399 -35.14 -7.09 -29.54
N GLY A 400 -34.58 -6.50 -30.61
CA GLY A 400 -35.12 -5.30 -31.27
C GLY A 400 -34.65 -3.96 -30.69
N ILE A 401 -33.66 -3.94 -29.79
CA ILE A 401 -33.08 -2.71 -29.24
C ILE A 401 -31.80 -2.38 -30.03
N GLN A 402 -31.80 -1.28 -30.79
CA GLN A 402 -30.68 -0.87 -31.64
C GLN A 402 -29.97 0.39 -31.14
N THR A 403 -30.71 1.32 -30.53
CA THR A 403 -30.22 2.64 -30.11
C THR A 403 -30.21 2.79 -28.60
N VAL A 404 -29.41 3.75 -28.10
CA VAL A 404 -29.40 4.15 -26.69
C VAL A 404 -30.79 4.62 -26.24
N ARG A 405 -31.52 5.36 -27.08
CA ARG A 405 -32.88 5.84 -26.80
C ARG A 405 -33.84 4.68 -26.53
N GLU A 406 -33.86 3.67 -27.38
CA GLU A 406 -34.71 2.48 -27.23
C GLU A 406 -34.37 1.74 -25.94
N PHE A 407 -33.07 1.61 -25.63
CA PHE A 407 -32.62 1.01 -24.38
C PHE A 407 -33.06 1.80 -23.14
N LEU A 408 -33.00 3.14 -23.17
CA LEU A 408 -33.35 4.00 -22.05
C LEU A 408 -34.86 4.06 -21.74
N VAL A 409 -35.73 3.72 -22.69
CA VAL A 409 -37.19 3.69 -22.49
C VAL A 409 -37.72 2.28 -22.20
N ALA A 410 -36.91 1.26 -22.41
CA ALA A 410 -37.28 -0.13 -22.15
C ALA A 410 -37.26 -0.45 -20.65
N ASP A 411 -38.20 -1.29 -20.22
CA ASP A 411 -38.31 -1.76 -18.84
C ASP A 411 -37.20 -2.79 -18.52
N PRO A 412 -36.37 -2.56 -17.48
CA PRO A 412 -35.27 -3.46 -17.11
C PRO A 412 -35.70 -4.90 -16.78
N GLU A 413 -36.88 -5.09 -16.17
CA GLU A 413 -37.37 -6.44 -15.84
C GLU A 413 -37.73 -7.21 -17.10
N THR A 414 -38.46 -6.56 -18.01
CA THR A 414 -38.78 -7.10 -19.33
C THR A 414 -37.52 -7.43 -20.14
N LEU A 415 -36.54 -6.53 -20.14
CA LEU A 415 -35.26 -6.74 -20.83
C LEU A 415 -34.46 -7.90 -20.25
N ALA A 416 -34.39 -8.05 -18.92
CA ALA A 416 -33.68 -9.15 -18.28
C ALA A 416 -34.27 -10.52 -18.70
N VAL A 417 -35.60 -10.61 -18.77
CA VAL A 417 -36.31 -11.81 -19.24
C VAL A 417 -36.01 -12.08 -20.72
N GLN A 418 -36.10 -11.05 -21.57
CA GLN A 418 -35.87 -11.20 -23.02
C GLN A 418 -34.42 -11.54 -23.39
N LEU A 419 -33.44 -10.98 -22.66
CA LEU A 419 -32.02 -11.28 -22.88
C LEU A 419 -31.63 -12.70 -22.43
N ALA A 420 -32.38 -13.27 -21.49
CA ALA A 420 -32.24 -14.65 -21.00
C ALA A 420 -30.80 -15.05 -20.63
N THR A 421 -30.07 -14.14 -19.97
CA THR A 421 -28.69 -14.37 -19.52
C THR A 421 -28.57 -14.16 -18.02
N GLY A 422 -28.17 -15.21 -17.28
CA GLY A 422 -28.14 -15.16 -15.80
C GLY A 422 -27.21 -14.11 -15.17
N HIS A 423 -26.30 -13.50 -15.92
CA HIS A 423 -25.41 -12.44 -15.42
C HIS A 423 -25.88 -11.02 -15.77
N ILE A 424 -26.94 -10.85 -16.57
CA ILE A 424 -27.52 -9.53 -16.90
C ILE A 424 -28.89 -9.47 -16.21
N THR A 425 -28.91 -8.90 -15.00
CA THR A 425 -30.11 -8.75 -14.17
C THR A 425 -30.78 -7.40 -14.44
N ALA A 426 -32.04 -7.24 -14.00
CA ALA A 426 -32.76 -5.97 -14.08
C ALA A 426 -32.03 -4.84 -13.33
N GLU A 427 -31.39 -5.15 -12.20
CA GLU A 427 -30.55 -4.22 -11.45
C GLU A 427 -29.37 -3.72 -12.29
N ARG A 428 -28.61 -4.62 -12.92
CA ARG A 428 -27.49 -4.22 -13.79
C ARG A 428 -27.93 -3.41 -15.00
N LEU A 429 -29.12 -3.70 -15.52
CA LEU A 429 -29.70 -2.92 -16.62
C LEU A 429 -30.07 -1.51 -16.17
N ARG A 430 -30.57 -1.33 -14.95
CA ARG A 430 -30.76 0.01 -14.35
C ARG A 430 -29.44 0.75 -14.22
N ASP A 431 -28.39 0.09 -13.72
CA ASP A 431 -27.06 0.70 -13.63
C ASP A 431 -26.58 1.21 -15.00
N TRP A 432 -26.71 0.39 -16.05
CA TRP A 432 -26.30 0.77 -17.41
C TRP A 432 -27.15 1.91 -17.98
N GLN A 433 -28.45 1.96 -17.66
CA GLN A 433 -29.32 3.07 -18.01
C GLN A 433 -28.89 4.37 -17.31
N ASP A 434 -28.58 4.32 -16.01
CA ASP A 434 -28.13 5.48 -15.24
C ASP A 434 -26.77 6.01 -15.75
N GLN A 435 -25.82 5.10 -16.01
CA GLN A 435 -24.52 5.42 -16.61
C GLN A 435 -24.70 6.13 -17.96
N SER A 436 -25.61 5.62 -18.81
CA SER A 436 -25.92 6.21 -20.11
C SER A 436 -26.54 7.60 -19.98
N ARG A 437 -27.48 7.78 -19.04
CA ARG A 437 -28.12 9.08 -18.76
C ARG A 437 -27.10 10.12 -18.29
N LEU A 438 -26.15 9.74 -17.43
CA LEU A 438 -25.09 10.64 -16.97
C LEU A 438 -24.21 11.11 -18.14
N MET A 439 -23.76 10.22 -19.03
CA MET A 439 -22.96 10.60 -20.20
C MET A 439 -23.69 11.53 -21.18
N MET A 440 -25.03 11.43 -21.23
CA MET A 440 -25.88 12.26 -22.09
C MET A 440 -26.22 13.62 -21.46
N THR A 441 -26.09 13.77 -20.14
CA THR A 441 -26.54 14.96 -19.40
C THR A 441 -25.43 15.74 -18.72
N VAL A 442 -24.23 15.17 -18.60
CA VAL A 442 -23.04 15.81 -18.02
C VAL A 442 -21.96 15.93 -19.10
N PRO A 443 -21.69 17.13 -19.64
CA PRO A 443 -20.61 17.36 -20.59
C PRO A 443 -19.25 16.90 -20.02
N GLY A 444 -18.42 16.29 -20.86
CA GLY A 444 -17.08 15.88 -20.46
C GLY A 444 -16.99 14.50 -19.78
N LEU A 445 -18.11 13.91 -19.35
CA LEU A 445 -18.13 12.65 -18.62
C LEU A 445 -17.96 11.43 -19.56
N ARG A 446 -16.96 10.58 -19.30
CA ARG A 446 -16.67 9.38 -20.11
C ARG A 446 -17.29 8.12 -19.51
N GLY A 447 -17.30 7.04 -20.28
CA GLY A 447 -18.00 5.81 -19.89
C GLY A 447 -17.47 5.09 -18.65
N HIS A 448 -16.17 5.15 -18.36
CA HIS A 448 -15.62 4.57 -17.12
C HIS A 448 -15.92 5.45 -15.91
N ASP A 449 -15.90 6.77 -16.09
CA ASP A 449 -16.26 7.73 -15.04
C ASP A 449 -17.74 7.59 -14.64
N ALA A 450 -18.62 7.46 -15.63
CA ALA A 450 -20.04 7.19 -15.40
C ALA A 450 -20.27 5.85 -14.67
N GLN A 451 -19.48 4.81 -15.00
CA GLN A 451 -19.52 3.53 -14.28
C GLN A 451 -19.09 3.68 -12.81
N LEU A 452 -18.03 4.45 -12.54
CA LEU A 452 -17.57 4.72 -11.16
C LEU A 452 -18.60 5.54 -10.37
N LEU A 453 -19.23 6.54 -10.98
CA LEU A 453 -20.27 7.35 -10.34
C LEU A 453 -21.47 6.50 -9.92
N VAL A 454 -21.96 5.63 -10.80
CA VAL A 454 -23.11 4.76 -10.48
C VAL A 454 -22.76 3.70 -9.44
N ALA A 455 -21.54 3.16 -9.46
CA ALA A 455 -21.05 2.28 -8.41
C ALA A 455 -20.85 3.00 -7.05
N ASP A 456 -20.73 4.33 -7.06
CA ASP A 456 -20.77 5.22 -5.90
C ASP A 456 -22.19 5.76 -5.59
N ASP A 457 -23.22 5.12 -6.16
CA ASP A 457 -24.63 5.47 -6.02
C ASP A 457 -25.02 6.89 -6.48
N VAL A 458 -24.19 7.52 -7.32
CA VAL A 458 -24.53 8.76 -8.03
C VAL A 458 -25.23 8.39 -9.33
N ARG A 459 -26.56 8.43 -9.31
CA ARG A 459 -27.43 7.85 -10.36
C ARG A 459 -27.85 8.85 -11.44
N ASN A 460 -27.81 10.15 -11.15
CA ASN A 460 -28.30 11.19 -12.06
C ASN A 460 -27.58 12.54 -11.87
N ARG A 461 -27.76 13.44 -12.83
CA ARG A 461 -27.14 14.76 -12.87
C ARG A 461 -27.47 15.60 -11.62
N GLU A 462 -28.72 15.55 -11.18
CA GLU A 462 -29.19 16.34 -10.04
C GLU A 462 -28.45 15.90 -8.75
N SER A 463 -28.32 14.59 -8.53
CA SER A 463 -27.55 14.04 -7.42
C SER A 463 -26.06 14.40 -7.51
N LEU A 464 -25.49 14.48 -8.72
CA LEU A 464 -24.10 14.89 -8.94
C LEU A 464 -23.87 16.38 -8.63
N SER A 465 -24.78 17.26 -9.08
CA SER A 465 -24.61 18.72 -9.01
C SER A 465 -24.53 19.29 -7.59
N VAL A 466 -24.98 18.55 -6.58
CA VAL A 466 -25.02 19.02 -5.18
C VAL A 466 -23.86 18.50 -4.33
N LEU A 467 -22.97 17.69 -4.92
CA LEU A 467 -21.88 17.05 -4.20
C LEU A 467 -20.66 17.98 -4.08
N GLN A 468 -19.89 17.79 -3.02
CA GLN A 468 -18.62 18.49 -2.84
C GLN A 468 -17.50 17.74 -3.57
N PRO A 469 -16.69 18.38 -4.43
CA PRO A 469 -15.71 17.70 -5.27
C PRO A 469 -14.75 16.77 -4.53
N ASN A 470 -14.21 17.22 -3.40
CA ASN A 470 -13.29 16.41 -2.59
C ASN A 470 -13.99 15.20 -1.94
N ALA A 471 -15.25 15.36 -1.52
CA ALA A 471 -16.02 14.28 -0.92
C ALA A 471 -16.36 13.22 -1.97
N LEU A 472 -16.85 13.66 -3.15
CA LEU A 472 -17.15 12.77 -4.26
C LEU A 472 -15.90 12.03 -4.74
N LEU A 473 -14.77 12.74 -4.94
CA LEU A 473 -13.52 12.10 -5.33
C LEU A 473 -13.09 11.02 -4.32
N THR A 474 -13.24 11.30 -3.01
CA THR A 474 -12.89 10.31 -1.97
C THR A 474 -13.72 9.04 -2.10
N ARG A 475 -15.03 9.15 -2.30
CA ARG A 475 -15.88 7.96 -2.47
C ARG A 475 -15.63 7.25 -3.79
N MET A 476 -15.45 7.99 -4.89
CA MET A 476 -15.08 7.43 -6.20
C MET A 476 -13.74 6.69 -6.17
N MET A 477 -12.77 7.16 -5.38
CA MET A 477 -11.50 6.44 -5.17
C MET A 477 -11.73 5.14 -4.38
N SER A 478 -12.61 5.13 -3.38
CA SER A 478 -13.00 3.90 -2.69
C SER A 478 -13.65 2.89 -3.64
N VAL A 479 -14.46 3.35 -4.59
CA VAL A 479 -15.03 2.50 -5.63
C VAL A 479 -13.94 2.00 -6.57
N ALA A 480 -13.03 2.87 -7.03
CA ALA A 480 -11.92 2.52 -7.91
C ALA A 480 -11.03 1.40 -7.34
N ASP A 481 -10.81 1.37 -6.03
CA ASP A 481 -10.01 0.36 -5.32
C ASP A 481 -10.76 -0.98 -5.10
N SER A 482 -12.09 -0.99 -5.26
CA SER A 482 -12.88 -2.22 -5.19
C SER A 482 -12.60 -3.16 -6.36
N VAL A 483 -13.00 -4.43 -6.26
CA VAL A 483 -12.91 -5.40 -7.37
C VAL A 483 -13.68 -4.91 -8.60
N GLU A 484 -14.83 -4.26 -8.37
CA GLU A 484 -15.65 -3.68 -9.43
C GLU A 484 -14.96 -2.47 -10.08
N GLY A 485 -14.42 -1.54 -9.30
CA GLY A 485 -13.69 -0.38 -9.80
C GLY A 485 -12.45 -0.75 -10.61
N ARG A 486 -11.65 -1.72 -10.14
CA ARG A 486 -10.51 -2.25 -10.90
C ARG A 486 -10.92 -2.86 -12.23
N ARG A 487 -12.08 -3.54 -12.28
CA ARG A 487 -12.65 -4.08 -13.53
C ARG A 487 -13.12 -2.97 -14.47
N ILE A 488 -13.68 -1.89 -13.94
CA ILE A 488 -14.11 -0.70 -14.70
C ILE A 488 -12.90 0.01 -15.31
N LEU A 489 -11.89 0.31 -14.50
CA LEU A 489 -10.71 1.08 -14.90
C LEU A 489 -9.74 0.28 -15.78
N ARG A 490 -9.58 -1.01 -15.52
CA ARG A 490 -8.57 -1.87 -16.15
C ARG A 490 -7.17 -1.25 -16.00
N ASN A 491 -6.68 -0.55 -17.04
CA ASN A 491 -5.38 0.12 -17.07
C ASN A 491 -5.52 1.66 -17.16
N MET A 492 -6.73 2.19 -17.05
CA MET A 492 -6.98 3.64 -17.03
C MET A 492 -6.79 4.19 -15.63
N ASN A 493 -6.38 5.45 -15.56
CA ASN A 493 -6.25 6.14 -14.28
C ASN A 493 -7.65 6.41 -13.69
N PRO A 494 -7.82 6.34 -12.35
CA PRO A 494 -9.00 6.89 -11.70
C PRO A 494 -9.07 8.41 -11.93
N PRO A 495 -10.26 9.01 -11.82
CA PRO A 495 -10.43 10.44 -12.06
C PRO A 495 -9.71 11.28 -11.02
N ASP A 496 -9.29 12.48 -11.41
CA ASP A 496 -8.69 13.44 -10.50
C ASP A 496 -9.67 14.53 -10.02
N LEU A 497 -9.20 15.38 -9.10
CA LEU A 497 -10.05 16.43 -8.52
C LEU A 497 -10.48 17.46 -9.58
N THR A 498 -9.66 17.71 -10.59
CA THR A 498 -10.00 18.64 -11.65
C THR A 498 -11.17 18.09 -12.47
N GLU A 499 -11.09 16.83 -12.89
CA GLU A 499 -12.17 16.15 -13.62
C GLU A 499 -13.47 16.12 -12.81
N VAL A 500 -13.41 15.74 -11.53
CA VAL A 500 -14.59 15.69 -10.65
C VAL A 500 -15.21 17.07 -10.45
N THR A 501 -14.38 18.11 -10.25
CA THR A 501 -14.86 19.49 -10.10
C THR A 501 -15.56 19.97 -11.37
N GLU A 502 -14.97 19.68 -12.53
CA GLU A 502 -15.55 20.04 -13.83
C GLU A 502 -16.89 19.37 -14.07
N TRP A 503 -17.05 18.09 -13.72
CA TRP A 503 -18.33 17.38 -13.88
C TRP A 503 -19.43 17.96 -12.99
N ILE A 504 -19.11 18.28 -11.73
CA ILE A 504 -20.06 18.91 -10.80
C ILE A 504 -20.48 20.28 -11.34
N SER A 505 -19.53 21.13 -11.72
CA SER A 505 -19.84 22.44 -12.31
C SER A 505 -20.62 22.34 -13.62
N ALA A 506 -20.35 21.32 -14.45
CA ALA A 506 -21.10 21.09 -15.68
C ALA A 506 -22.53 20.60 -15.39
N ALA A 507 -22.73 19.78 -14.35
CA ALA A 507 -24.04 19.34 -13.89
C ALA A 507 -24.88 20.51 -13.33
N GLU A 508 -24.27 21.42 -12.57
CA GLU A 508 -24.87 22.66 -12.07
C GLU A 508 -25.29 23.60 -13.22
N ALA A 509 -24.35 23.95 -14.12
CA ALA A 509 -24.58 24.92 -15.19
C ALA A 509 -25.66 24.51 -16.19
N THR A 510 -25.90 23.20 -16.34
CA THR A 510 -26.95 22.67 -17.22
C THR A 510 -28.32 22.78 -16.56
N SER A 511 -28.40 22.85 -15.22
CA SER A 511 -29.67 22.97 -14.48
C SER A 511 -30.33 24.34 -14.69
N ASP A 512 -29.51 25.41 -14.74
CA ASP A 512 -29.95 26.79 -14.99
C ASP A 512 -30.50 27.02 -16.40
N ARG A 513 -30.01 26.27 -17.41
CA ARG A 513 -30.53 26.37 -18.79
C ARG A 513 -31.94 25.78 -18.94
N THR A 514 -32.21 24.65 -18.28
CA THR A 514 -33.55 24.01 -18.29
C THR A 514 -34.59 24.80 -17.49
N GLN A 515 -34.22 25.43 -16.37
CA GLN A 515 -35.15 26.27 -15.60
C GLN A 515 -35.48 27.60 -16.30
N ASN A 516 -34.54 28.19 -17.04
CA ASN A 516 -34.80 29.41 -17.82
C ASN A 516 -35.60 29.16 -19.11
N GLN A 517 -35.54 27.97 -19.71
CA GLN A 517 -36.39 27.63 -20.86
C GLN A 517 -37.86 27.34 -20.46
N HIS A 518 -38.11 26.79 -19.28
CA HIS A 518 -39.47 26.57 -18.76
C HIS A 518 -40.14 27.81 -18.16
N ARG A 519 -39.40 28.90 -17.91
CA ARG A 519 -39.96 30.22 -17.54
C ARG A 519 -40.22 31.14 -18.74
N ALA A 520 -39.72 30.77 -19.92
CA ALA A 520 -39.85 31.54 -21.16
C ALA A 520 -40.79 30.89 -22.20
N ALA A 521 -41.44 29.78 -21.84
CA ALA A 521 -42.55 29.15 -22.56
C ALA A 521 -43.78 29.15 -21.66
#